data_AF-A0A1J5EHF8-F1
#
_entry.id   AF-A0A1J5EHF8-F1
#
_cell.length_a   1.000
_cell.length_b   1.000
_cell.length_c   1.000
_cell.angle_alpha   90.00
_cell.angle_beta   90.00
_cell.angle_gamma   90.00
#
_symmetry.space_group_name_H-M   'P 1'
#
loop_
_entity.id
_entity.type
_entity.pdbx_description
1 polymer ?
#
loop_
_entity_poly.entity_id
_entity_poly.type
_entity_poly.pdbx_seq_one_letter_code
_entity_poly.pdbx_strand_id
1 'polypeptide(L)' 'MADSALFKPFSDLPKSLQAKLRGRPKAAVTKERIAIRLSREVVEAFRATGKGWQTRMDAALKEWLAGHKAA' A
#
# COMPACT_ATOMS: atom_id res chain seq x y z
N MET A 1 -14.02 38.73 11.81
CA MET A 1 -13.11 38.39 10.69
C MET A 1 -11.88 37.76 11.32
N ALA A 2 -11.63 36.47 11.11
CA ALA A 2 -10.48 35.80 11.73
C ALA A 2 -9.19 36.21 11.01
N ASP A 3 -8.22 36.70 11.77
CA ASP A 3 -6.96 37.23 11.30
C ASP A 3 -6.09 36.10 10.70
N SER A 4 -5.84 36.18 9.39
CA SER A 4 -5.11 35.17 8.61
C SER A 4 -3.60 35.15 8.88
N ALA A 5 -3.07 36.04 9.75
CA ALA A 5 -1.64 36.10 10.06
C ALA A 5 -1.15 34.97 11.00
N LEU A 6 -2.06 34.20 11.59
CA LEU A 6 -1.72 33.06 12.45
C LEU A 6 -1.51 31.74 11.67
N PHE A 7 -1.90 31.68 10.40
CA PHE A 7 -1.74 30.48 9.57
C PHE A 7 -0.42 30.53 8.80
N LYS A 8 0.63 29.95 9.37
CA LYS A 8 1.93 29.81 8.69
C LYS A 8 1.87 28.70 7.64
N PRO A 9 2.36 28.94 6.40
CA PRO A 9 2.42 27.90 5.38
C PRO A 9 3.38 26.78 5.81
N PHE A 10 3.16 25.58 5.30
CA PHE A 10 3.94 24.39 5.61
C PHE A 10 5.45 24.57 5.40
N SER A 11 5.83 25.43 4.44
CA SER A 11 7.22 25.79 4.11
C SER A 11 7.95 26.55 5.22
N ASP A 12 7.23 27.28 6.08
CA ASP A 12 7.79 28.09 7.17
C ASP A 12 7.91 27.32 8.51
N LEU A 13 7.58 26.03 8.51
CA LEU A 13 7.74 25.21 9.71
C LEU A 13 9.20 24.78 9.89
N PRO A 14 9.67 24.59 11.13
CA PRO A 14 10.96 23.97 11.40
C PRO A 14 11.06 22.59 10.74
N LYS A 15 12.22 22.23 10.18
CA LYS A 15 12.44 20.95 9.46
C LYS A 15 12.04 19.71 10.28
N SER A 16 12.18 19.77 11.61
CA SER A 16 11.78 18.71 12.55
C SER A 16 10.26 18.50 12.61
N LEU A 17 9.48 19.59 12.50
CA LEU A 17 8.01 19.55 12.39
C LEU A 17 7.56 19.17 10.99
N GLN A 18 8.24 19.67 9.94
CA GLN A 18 7.96 19.27 8.55
C GLN A 18 8.11 17.75 8.36
N ALA A 19 9.12 17.14 8.97
CA ALA A 19 9.35 15.69 8.91
C ALA A 19 8.24 14.89 9.64
N LYS A 20 7.76 15.37 10.79
CA LYS A 20 6.66 14.73 11.53
C LYS A 20 5.31 14.85 10.82
N LEU A 21 5.08 15.96 10.11
CA LEU A 21 3.83 16.26 9.40
C LEU A 21 3.78 15.68 7.98
N ARG A 22 4.92 15.33 7.38
CA ARG A 22 4.99 14.77 6.01
C ARG A 22 4.40 13.36 5.85
N GLY A 23 3.85 12.77 6.92
CA GLY A 23 3.25 11.45 6.88
C GLY A 23 4.26 10.34 6.59
N ARG A 24 3.81 9.10 6.73
CA ARG A 24 4.64 7.90 6.53
C ARG A 24 5.25 7.94 5.11
N PRO A 25 6.56 7.68 4.94
CA PRO A 25 7.19 7.65 3.63
C PRO A 25 6.40 6.71 2.70
N LYS A 26 6.11 7.17 1.48
CA LYS A 26 5.47 6.35 0.44
C LYS A 26 6.27 5.05 0.33
N ALA A 27 5.61 3.93 0.60
CA ALA A 27 6.24 2.63 0.44
C ALA A 27 6.74 2.51 -1.02
N ALA A 28 8.03 2.23 -1.18
CA ALA A 28 8.70 2.12 -2.48
C ALA A 28 8.13 0.99 -3.37
N VAL A 29 7.34 0.08 -2.78
CA VAL A 29 6.68 -1.02 -3.47
C VAL A 29 5.21 -0.68 -3.63
N THR A 30 4.88 0.05 -4.69
CA THR A 30 3.50 0.24 -5.13
C THR A 30 2.99 -1.10 -5.63
N LYS A 31 2.22 -1.81 -4.79
CA LYS A 31 1.42 -2.95 -5.27
C LYS A 31 0.49 -2.42 -6.35
N GLU A 32 0.66 -2.89 -7.58
CA GLU A 32 -0.22 -2.52 -8.67
C GLU A 32 -1.60 -3.12 -8.41
N ARG A 33 -2.61 -2.26 -8.31
CA ARG A 33 -3.99 -2.70 -8.15
C ARG A 33 -4.52 -3.13 -9.52
N ILE A 34 -4.26 -4.38 -9.86
CA ILE A 34 -4.81 -5.00 -11.08
C ILE A 34 -6.15 -5.65 -10.79
N ALA A 35 -7.14 -5.40 -11.66
CA ALA A 35 -8.45 -6.07 -11.62
C ALA A 35 -8.39 -7.33 -12.48
N ILE A 36 -7.84 -8.42 -11.94
CA ILE A 36 -7.80 -9.73 -12.61
C ILE A 36 -9.03 -10.55 -12.25
N ARG A 37 -9.54 -11.32 -13.23
CA ARG A 37 -10.59 -12.32 -12.98
C ARG A 37 -9.91 -13.62 -12.53
N LEU A 38 -10.23 -14.07 -11.33
CA LEU A 38 -9.79 -15.35 -10.78
C LEU A 38 -11.00 -16.28 -10.63
N SER A 39 -10.76 -17.59 -10.70
CA SER A 39 -11.78 -18.60 -10.41
C SER A 39 -12.35 -18.41 -9.01
N ARG A 40 -13.66 -18.58 -8.87
CA ARG A 40 -14.38 -18.34 -7.60
C ARG A 40 -13.86 -19.22 -6.47
N GLU A 41 -13.55 -20.49 -6.76
CA GLU A 41 -12.95 -21.44 -5.82
C GLU A 41 -11.65 -20.93 -5.19
N VAL A 42 -10.78 -20.30 -6.00
CA VAL A 42 -9.50 -19.75 -5.56
C VAL A 42 -9.73 -18.56 -4.63
N VAL A 43 -10.62 -17.65 -5.02
CA VAL A 43 -10.94 -16.46 -4.21
C VAL A 43 -11.60 -16.86 -2.89
N GLU A 44 -12.51 -17.82 -2.89
CA GLU A 44 -13.16 -18.32 -1.68
C GLU A 44 -12.17 -19.02 -0.75
N ALA A 45 -11.29 -19.88 -1.28
CA ALA A 45 -10.23 -20.52 -0.51
C ALA A 45 -9.32 -19.49 0.17
N PHE A 46 -8.85 -18.47 -0.56
CA PHE A 46 -8.04 -17.42 0.04
C PHE A 46 -8.84 -16.56 1.01
N ARG A 47 -10.09 -16.19 0.72
CA ARG A 47 -10.93 -15.41 1.64
C ARG A 47 -11.19 -16.15 2.96
N ALA A 48 -11.39 -17.46 2.92
CA ALA A 48 -11.54 -18.30 4.12
C ALA A 48 -10.33 -18.22 5.06
N THR A 49 -9.15 -17.89 4.53
CA THR A 49 -7.94 -17.73 5.34
C THR A 49 -7.99 -16.50 6.28
N GLY A 50 -8.92 -15.57 6.05
CA GLY A 50 -9.19 -14.43 6.93
C GLY A 50 -8.43 -13.14 6.57
N LYS A 51 -8.14 -12.31 7.58
CA LYS A 51 -7.50 -11.00 7.38
C LYS A 51 -6.16 -11.16 6.65
N GLY A 52 -5.93 -10.33 5.63
CA GLY A 52 -4.71 -10.39 4.83
C GLY A 52 -4.67 -11.50 3.77
N TRP A 53 -5.81 -12.07 3.39
CA TRP A 53 -5.90 -13.05 2.30
C TRP A 53 -5.28 -12.56 0.98
N GLN A 54 -5.42 -11.26 0.65
CA GLN A 54 -4.78 -10.67 -0.53
C GLN A 54 -3.24 -10.70 -0.45
N THR A 55 -2.67 -10.49 0.74
CA THR A 55 -1.21 -10.60 0.94
C THR A 55 -0.75 -12.05 0.83
N ARG A 56 -1.55 -13.02 1.30
CA ARG A 56 -1.27 -14.45 1.12
C ARG A 56 -1.36 -14.88 -0.34
N MET A 57 -2.36 -14.37 -1.07
CA MET A 57 -2.49 -14.58 -2.50
C MET A 57 -1.30 -14.00 -3.28
N ASP A 58 -0.85 -12.79 -2.93
CA ASP A 58 0.36 -12.17 -3.50
C ASP A 58 1.63 -13.02 -3.23
N ALA A 59 1.77 -13.54 -2.01
CA ALA A 59 2.88 -14.43 -1.66
C ALA A 59 2.85 -15.75 -2.46
N ALA A 60 1.68 -16.36 -2.61
CA ALA A 60 1.50 -17.59 -3.40
C ALA A 60 1.84 -17.36 -4.87
N LEU A 61 1.44 -16.22 -5.46
CA LEU A 61 1.80 -15.87 -6.83
C LEU A 61 3.32 -15.66 -7.00
N LYS A 62 3.98 -15.04 -6.02
CA LYS A 62 5.44 -14.87 -6.02
C LYS A 62 6.17 -16.20 -5.93
N GLU A 63 5.71 -17.09 -5.06
CA GLU A 63 6.27 -18.44 -4.91
C GLU A 63 6.10 -19.24 -6.21
N TRP A 64 4.92 -19.18 -6.81
CA TRP A 64 4.66 -19.82 -8.10
C TRP A 64 5.60 -19.29 -9.19
N LEU A 65 5.78 -17.96 -9.28
CA LEU A 65 6.72 -17.33 -10.23
C LEU A 65 8.18 -17.71 -9.97
N ALA A 66 8.58 -17.92 -8.71
CA ALA A 66 9.94 -18.36 -8.39
C ALA A 66 10.21 -19.79 -8.89
N GLY A 67 9.20 -20.67 -8.82
CA GLY A 67 9.28 -22.04 -9.33
C GLY A 67 9.00 -22.18 -10.84
N HIS A 68 8.30 -21.22 -11.44
CA HIS A 68 7.87 -21.23 -12.85
C HIS A 68 8.49 -20.10 -13.65
N LYS A 69 9.72 -19.70 -13.31
CA LYS A 69 10.49 -18.82 -14.17
C LYS A 69 10.71 -19.54 -15.50
N ALA A 70 9.87 -19.20 -16.48
CA ALA A 70 10.06 -19.61 -17.86
C ALA A 70 11.47 -19.20 -18.27
N ALA A 71 12.17 -20.13 -18.91
CA ALA A 71 13.47 -19.91 -19.55
C ALA A 71 13.43 -18.72 -20.52
#